data_AF-U9TNT4-F1
#
_entry.id   AF-U9TNT4-F1
#
_cell.length_a   1.000
_cell.length_b   1.000
_cell.length_c   1.000
_cell.angle_alpha   90.00
_cell.angle_beta   90.00
_cell.angle_gamma   90.00
#
_symmetry.space_group_name_H-M   'P 1'
#
loop_
_entity.id
_entity.type
_entity.pdbx_description
1 polymer ?
#
loop_
_entity_poly.entity_id
_entity_poly.type
_entity_poly.pdbx_seq_one_letter_code
_entity_poly.pdbx_strand_id
1 'polypeptide(L)'
;MRYSPCGSFYFCSFKGENAFDEIGQILDDEKWGERNYGKGQLSFVRLYIPENGDDNHKQKTKMKLSANGEMTVKWQMTGGKDKENHKFEAGSVQFHFFLDQCQI
;
A
#
# COMPACT_ATOMS: atom_id res chain seq x y z
N MET A 1 -0.21 9.17 11.17
CA MET A 1 -0.13 10.22 10.13
C MET A 1 0.96 11.22 10.50
N ARG A 2 1.81 11.63 9.54
CA ARG A 2 2.82 12.68 9.70
C ARG A 2 2.66 13.71 8.58
N TYR A 3 2.70 14.99 8.92
CA TYR A 3 2.73 16.08 7.94
C TYR A 3 4.18 16.58 7.80
N SER A 4 4.63 16.81 6.57
CA SER A 4 5.92 17.43 6.26
C SER A 4 5.69 18.86 5.77
N PRO A 5 5.98 19.90 6.59
CA PRO A 5 5.79 21.29 6.18
C PRO A 5 6.67 21.68 4.98
N CYS A 6 7.94 21.25 4.97
CA CYS A 6 8.87 21.55 3.87
C CYS A 6 8.50 20.84 2.56
N GLY A 7 7.88 19.65 2.65
CA GLY A 7 7.51 18.86 1.48
C GLY A 7 6.07 19.07 1.00
N SER A 8 5.24 19.80 1.76
CA SER A 8 3.81 19.98 1.50
C SER A 8 3.07 18.65 1.25
N PHE A 9 3.35 17.64 2.07
CA PHE A 9 2.71 16.32 1.96
C PHE A 9 2.34 15.73 3.32
N TYR A 10 1.27 14.94 3.32
CA TYR A 10 0.89 14.04 4.42
C TYR A 10 1.34 12.62 4.09
N PHE A 11 1.76 11.90 5.13
CA PHE A 11 2.20 10.51 5.02
C PHE A 11 1.55 9.66 6.11
N CYS A 12 0.96 8.55 5.70
CA CYS A 12 0.42 7.51 6.55
C CYS A 12 1.12 6.19 6.24
N SER A 13 1.28 5.37 7.27
CA SER A 13 1.80 4.02 7.19
C SER A 13 0.86 3.13 7.99
N PHE A 14 0.42 2.04 7.38
CA PHE A 14 -0.48 1.04 7.93
C PHE A 14 0.25 -0.30 7.94
N LYS A 15 0.30 -0.96 9.09
CA LYS A 15 1.02 -2.22 9.31
C LYS A 15 0.43 -3.01 10.47
N GLY A 16 0.64 -4.32 10.48
CA GLY A 16 0.18 -5.21 11.55
C GLY A 16 -1.17 -5.86 11.25
N GLU A 17 -1.64 -6.70 12.16
CA GLU A 17 -2.80 -7.60 11.96
C GLU A 17 -4.08 -6.86 11.57
N ASN A 18 -4.34 -5.69 12.15
CA ASN A 18 -5.57 -4.94 11.92
C ASN A 18 -5.48 -3.95 10.74
N ALA A 19 -4.33 -3.83 10.08
CA ALA A 19 -4.11 -2.79 9.08
C ALA A 19 -5.04 -2.94 7.86
N PHE A 20 -5.38 -4.18 7.48
CA PHE A 20 -6.26 -4.44 6.35
C PHE A 20 -7.68 -3.94 6.63
N ASP A 21 -8.20 -4.24 7.82
CA ASP A 21 -9.54 -3.85 8.25
C ASP A 21 -9.64 -2.33 8.45
N GLU A 22 -8.62 -1.71 9.07
CA GLU A 22 -8.55 -0.26 9.24
C GLU A 22 -8.62 0.47 7.89
N ILE A 23 -7.89 -0.01 6.88
CA ILE A 23 -7.93 0.58 5.53
C ILE A 23 -9.28 0.33 4.85
N GLY A 24 -9.87 -0.86 5.01
CA GLY A 24 -11.18 -1.16 4.47
C GLY A 24 -12.27 -0.23 5.01
N GLN A 25 -12.22 0.10 6.30
CA GLN A 25 -13.12 1.08 6.91
C GLN A 25 -12.89 2.51 6.39
N ILE A 26 -11.63 2.91 6.17
CA ILE A 26 -11.30 4.24 5.62
C ILE A 26 -11.78 4.38 4.17
N LEU A 27 -11.70 3.31 3.38
CA LEU A 27 -12.10 3.29 1.98
C LEU A 27 -13.58 2.97 1.76
N ASP A 28 -14.29 2.58 2.82
CA ASP A 28 -15.66 2.04 2.75
C ASP A 28 -15.78 0.85 1.76
N ASP A 29 -14.76 -0.02 1.78
CA ASP A 29 -14.65 -1.19 0.91
C ASP A 29 -13.92 -2.33 1.64
N GLU A 30 -14.66 -3.36 2.06
CA GLU A 30 -14.11 -4.54 2.73
C GLU A 30 -13.19 -5.38 1.84
N LYS A 31 -13.30 -5.23 0.51
CA LYS A 31 -12.54 -6.00 -0.49
C LYS A 31 -11.53 -5.14 -1.26
N TRP A 32 -11.19 -3.97 -0.72
CA TRP A 32 -10.28 -3.01 -1.36
C TRP A 32 -8.94 -3.62 -1.80
N GLY A 33 -8.46 -4.60 -1.04
CA GLY A 33 -7.20 -5.27 -1.27
C GLY A 33 -7.28 -6.48 -2.20
N GLU A 34 -8.46 -6.90 -2.66
CA GLU A 34 -8.66 -8.07 -3.52
C GLU A 34 -8.78 -7.67 -4.99
N ARG A 35 -8.08 -8.40 -5.87
CA ARG A 35 -8.19 -8.22 -7.32
C ARG A 35 -8.30 -9.55 -8.03
N ASN A 36 -9.45 -9.77 -8.67
CA ASN A 36 -9.71 -10.91 -9.54
C ASN A 36 -9.46 -10.53 -11.01
N TYR A 37 -8.55 -11.25 -11.68
CA TYR A 37 -8.22 -11.05 -13.10
C TYR A 37 -8.96 -12.02 -14.03
N GLY A 38 -9.78 -12.90 -13.48
CA GLY A 38 -10.39 -14.02 -14.19
C GLY A 38 -9.42 -15.18 -14.40
N LYS A 39 -9.92 -16.30 -14.97
CA LYS A 39 -9.12 -17.49 -15.29
C LYS A 39 -8.34 -18.08 -14.10
N GLY A 40 -8.92 -18.01 -12.90
CA GLY A 40 -8.29 -18.52 -11.67
C GLY A 40 -7.17 -17.63 -11.13
N GLN A 41 -6.92 -16.45 -11.69
CA GLN A 41 -5.89 -15.54 -11.19
C GLN A 41 -6.48 -14.52 -10.20
N LEU A 42 -6.05 -14.62 -8.95
CA LEU A 42 -6.44 -13.74 -7.85
C LEU A 42 -5.18 -13.14 -7.21
N SER A 43 -5.22 -11.86 -6.85
CA SER A 43 -4.19 -11.25 -6.00
C SER A 43 -4.82 -10.52 -4.82
N PHE A 44 -4.13 -10.48 -3.69
CA PHE A 44 -4.55 -9.76 -2.50
C PHE A 44 -3.42 -8.90 -1.93
N VAL A 45 -3.78 -7.77 -1.32
CA VAL A 45 -2.83 -6.89 -0.64
C VAL A 45 -2.33 -7.56 0.64
N ARG A 46 -1.01 -7.57 0.81
CA ARG A 46 -0.32 -8.19 1.95
C ARG A 46 0.21 -7.13 2.90
N LEU A 47 -0.45 -6.97 4.05
CA LEU A 47 -0.09 -5.98 5.08
C LEU A 47 0.47 -6.58 6.37
N TYR A 48 0.56 -7.90 6.45
CA TYR A 48 1.10 -8.60 7.60
C TYR A 48 1.60 -9.98 7.20
N ILE A 49 2.74 -10.38 7.76
CA ILE A 49 3.25 -11.75 7.69
C ILE A 49 3.52 -12.18 9.13
N PRO A 50 2.79 -13.16 9.68
CA PRO A 50 3.10 -13.70 10.99
C PRO A 50 4.52 -14.31 10.97
N GLU A 51 5.35 -14.02 11.97
CA GLU A 51 6.73 -14.55 12.03
C GLU A 51 6.78 -16.07 12.26
N ASN A 52 5.67 -16.69 12.67
CA ASN A 52 5.58 -18.12 12.98
C ASN A 52 4.66 -18.85 12.00
N GLY A 53 5.17 -19.12 10.80
CA GLY A 53 4.71 -20.23 9.97
C GLY A 53 5.80 -21.30 9.98
N ASP A 54 5.47 -22.50 10.46
CA ASP A 54 6.29 -23.69 10.25
C ASP A 54 6.52 -23.87 8.75
N ASP A 55 7.69 -23.45 8.26
CA ASP A 55 8.15 -23.94 6.96
C ASP A 55 9.66 -24.19 7.00
N ASN A 56 9.96 -25.46 6.92
CA ASN A 56 11.26 -26.09 7.12
C ASN A 56 12.17 -25.91 5.89
N HIS A 57 12.17 -24.73 5.27
CA HIS A 57 13.02 -24.44 4.12
C HIS A 57 13.96 -23.28 4.43
N LYS A 58 15.15 -23.67 4.88
CA LYS A 58 16.38 -22.86 4.89
C LYS A 58 16.60 -22.22 3.51
N GLN A 59 16.22 -20.96 3.35
CA GLN A 59 16.98 -20.03 2.53
C GLN A 59 17.31 -18.79 3.35
N LYS A 60 18.52 -18.84 3.92
CA LYS A 60 19.26 -17.67 4.38
C LYS A 60 19.48 -16.75 3.18
N THR A 61 18.53 -15.86 2.93
CA THR A 61 18.77 -14.72 2.05
C THR A 61 18.54 -13.45 2.86
N LYS A 62 19.45 -12.51 2.64
CA LYS A 62 19.69 -11.25 3.34
C LYS A 62 18.54 -10.23 3.13
N MET A 63 17.27 -10.64 3.29
CA MET A 63 16.04 -9.85 3.06
C MET A 63 15.32 -9.47 4.38
N LYS A 64 16.01 -9.58 5.52
CA LYS A 64 15.42 -9.48 6.87
C LYS A 64 14.98 -8.08 7.33
N LEU A 65 14.76 -7.12 6.41
CA LEU A 65 14.21 -5.80 6.76
C LEU A 65 13.04 -5.32 5.87
N SER A 66 12.68 -6.05 4.80
CA SER A 66 11.62 -5.64 3.87
C SER A 66 10.40 -6.57 3.87
N ALA A 67 10.33 -7.52 4.81
CA ALA A 67 9.32 -8.58 4.83
C ALA A 67 8.05 -8.24 5.63
N ASN A 68 8.01 -7.11 6.32
CA ASN A 68 6.83 -6.72 7.07
C ASN A 68 5.91 -5.97 6.11
N GLY A 69 4.81 -6.61 5.71
CA GLY A 69 3.78 -5.98 4.88
C GLY A 69 3.43 -4.61 5.46
N GLU A 70 3.58 -3.57 4.64
CA GLU A 70 3.29 -2.19 5.02
C GLU A 70 2.62 -1.54 3.82
N MET A 71 1.53 -0.82 4.09
CA MET A 71 0.97 0.11 3.12
C MET A 71 1.34 1.53 3.51
N THR A 72 1.96 2.25 2.59
CA THR A 72 2.22 3.68 2.75
C THR A 72 1.30 4.48 1.84
N VAL A 73 0.74 5.54 2.39
CA VAL A 73 -0.13 6.47 1.69
C VAL A 73 0.49 7.85 1.79
N LYS A 74 0.81 8.44 0.64
CA LYS A 74 1.34 9.80 0.55
C LYS A 74 0.32 10.68 -0.16
N TRP A 75 -0.15 11.72 0.52
CA TRP A 75 -0.97 12.78 -0.07
C TRP A 75 -0.11 14.02 -0.27
N GLN A 76 -0.04 14.54 -1.49
CA GLN A 76 0.75 15.73 -1.80
C GLN A 76 -0.07 16.72 -2.61
N MET A 77 -0.02 18.00 -2.24
CA MET A 77 -0.56 19.07 -3.07
C MET A 77 0.46 19.37 -4.18
N THR A 78 0.03 19.26 -5.42
CA THR A 78 0.81 19.56 -6.62
C THR A 78 0.16 20.73 -7.36
N GLY A 79 0.89 21.84 -7.43
CA GLY A 79 0.57 22.95 -8.30
C GLY A 79 1.40 22.90 -9.58
N GLY A 80 0.85 23.42 -10.67
CA GLY A 80 1.56 23.45 -11.94
C GLY A 80 0.93 24.39 -12.95
N LYS A 81 1.45 24.31 -14.17
CA LYS A 81 0.80 24.89 -15.34
C LYS A 81 0.56 23.81 -16.36
N ASP A 82 -0.61 23.85 -16.99
CA ASP A 82 -0.91 22.96 -18.11
C ASP A 82 -0.15 23.39 -19.38
N LYS A 83 -0.38 22.67 -20.48
CA LYS A 83 0.24 22.98 -21.79
C LYS A 83 -0.20 24.33 -22.36
N GLU A 84 -1.33 24.88 -21.88
CA GLU A 84 -1.89 26.17 -22.27
C GLU A 84 -1.53 27.28 -21.27
N ASN A 85 -0.63 26.99 -20.32
CA ASN A 85 -0.11 27.92 -19.32
C ASN A 85 -1.13 28.31 -18.23
N HIS A 86 -2.27 27.61 -18.12
CA HIS A 86 -3.21 27.80 -17.02
C HIS A 86 -2.64 27.22 -15.74
N LYS A 87 -2.70 28.01 -14.66
CA LYS A 87 -2.32 27.53 -13.33
C LYS A 87 -3.38 26.56 -12.85
N PHE A 88 -2.94 25.43 -12.32
CA PHE A 88 -3.79 24.50 -11.60
C PHE A 88 -3.16 24.16 -10.26
N GLU A 89 -4.01 23.78 -9.32
CA GLU A 89 -3.64 23.18 -8.07
C GLU A 89 -4.46 21.89 -7.94
N ALA A 90 -3.77 20.78 -7.69
CA ALA A 90 -4.36 19.46 -7.57
C ALA A 90 -3.76 18.73 -6.37
N GLY A 91 -4.45 17.71 -5.89
CA GLY A 91 -3.90 16.74 -4.95
C GLY A 91 -3.54 15.46 -5.69
N SER A 92 -2.44 14.82 -5.30
CA SER A 92 -2.14 13.45 -5.69
C SER A 92 -2.06 12.55 -4.47
N VAL A 93 -2.61 11.34 -4.61
CA VAL A 93 -2.46 10.26 -3.64
C VAL A 93 -1.62 9.15 -4.26
N GLN A 94 -0.62 8.69 -3.52
CA GLN A 94 0.18 7.54 -3.90
C GLN A 94 0.04 6.47 -2.82
N PHE A 95 -0.32 5.26 -3.26
CA PHE A 95 -0.38 4.06 -2.44
C PHE A 95 0.77 3.14 -2.82
N HIS A 96 1.50 2.65 -1.82
CA HIS A 96 2.54 1.64 -1.99
C HIS A 96 2.24 0.49 -1.04
N PHE A 97 2.12 -0.72 -1.56
CA PHE A 97 1.82 -1.93 -0.80
C PHE A 97 2.35 -3.17 -1.54
N PHE A 98 2.36 -4.31 -0.85
CA PHE A 98 2.75 -5.61 -1.42
C PHE A 98 1.52 -6.41 -1.85
N LEU A 99 1.70 -7.26 -2.86
CA LEU A 99 0.68 -8.17 -3.36
C LEU A 99 1.17 -9.62 -3.23
N ASP A 100 0.28 -10.50 -2.80
CA ASP A 100 0.42 -11.94 -3.00
C ASP A 100 -0.49 -12.36 -4.16
N GLN A 101 -0.04 -13.35 -4.93
CA GLN A 101 -0.79 -13.86 -6.09
C GLN A 101 -1.07 -15.36 -5.92
N CYS A 102 -2.32 -15.75 -6.12
CA CYS A 102 -2.75 -17.14 -6.16
C CYS A 102 -3.23 -17.53 -7.56
N GLN A 103 -2.93 -18.77 -7.95
CA GLN A 103 -3.56 -19.46 -9.07
C GLN A 103 -4.49 -20.53 -8.47
N ILE A 104 -5.77 -20.45 -8.83
CA ILE A 104 -6.83 -21.39 -8.44
C ILE A 104 -7.15 -22.30 -9.60
#